data_AF-A0A846BHS9-F1
#
_entry.id   AF-A0A846BHS9-F1
#
_cell.length_a   1.000
_cell.length_b   1.000
_cell.length_c   1.000
_cell.angle_alpha   90.00
_cell.angle_beta   90.00
_cell.angle_gamma   90.00
#
_symmetry.space_group_name_H-M   'P 1'
#
loop_
_entity.id
_entity.type
_entity.pdbx_description
1 polymer ?
#
loop_
_entity_poly.entity_id
_entity_poly.type
_entity_poly.pdbx_seq_one_letter_code
_entity_poly.pdbx_strand_id
1 'polypeptide(L)'
;MDFLSEFLTLFLGKLQSPTLGFLIGGMVVAAVNSRLQIPDPIYKFIVFMLLIKVGLSGGIAIRNANLVEMLLPAAFAVLIGIVIVFIGRYTLGIMPKVKIVDAIATAGLFGAVSGSTLAAGLTILETEGIKFEPWAAALYPFMDIPALVTAIVLASLYITKQKQRRAAEEQLNKQLVAAGGYPSDKGIVARGYPQSDTADEGVKIWPIIQESLQGSALSALLLGLALGLLTRPESVYESFFNPLFRGLLSILMLVMGMEATARLGELRKVGQWYALYAFFAPLLHGFIAFGLGMIAHYITGFSLGGVVLLAVIAASSSDISGPPTLRAGIPSANPSAYIGSSTAVGTPVALALGIPLFIGLAQVLGG
;
A
#
# COMPACT_ATOMS: atom_id res chain seq x y z
N MET A 1 -18.94 -21.39 30.56
CA MET A 1 -17.47 -21.27 30.46
C MET A 1 -17.21 -19.81 30.10
N ASP A 2 -16.31 -19.14 30.80
CA ASP A 2 -16.13 -17.69 30.66
C ASP A 2 -15.66 -17.35 29.24
N PHE A 3 -16.27 -16.33 28.65
CA PHE A 3 -15.90 -15.72 27.36
C PHE A 3 -14.37 -15.58 27.19
N LEU A 4 -13.66 -15.24 28.27
CA LEU A 4 -12.21 -15.07 28.30
C LEU A 4 -11.46 -16.39 28.11
N SER A 5 -11.97 -17.49 28.67
CA SER A 5 -11.40 -18.83 28.48
C SER A 5 -11.63 -19.33 27.06
N GLU A 6 -12.83 -19.15 26.51
CA GLU A 6 -13.19 -19.55 25.14
C GLU A 6 -12.38 -18.76 24.10
N PHE A 7 -12.31 -17.43 24.27
CA PHE A 7 -11.44 -16.55 23.50
C PHE A 7 -9.97 -16.99 23.57
N LEU A 8 -9.44 -17.28 24.76
CA LEU A 8 -8.05 -17.72 24.92
C LEU A 8 -7.80 -19.07 24.23
N THR A 9 -8.69 -20.05 24.34
CA THR A 9 -8.54 -21.34 23.63
C THR A 9 -8.62 -21.19 22.11
N LEU A 10 -9.55 -20.39 21.60
CA LEU A 10 -9.67 -20.11 20.16
C LEU A 10 -8.43 -19.37 19.67
N PHE A 11 -7.97 -18.35 20.41
CA PHE A 11 -6.76 -17.59 20.11
C PHE A 11 -5.51 -18.47 20.13
N LEU A 12 -5.32 -19.30 21.18
CA LEU A 12 -4.20 -20.25 21.29
C LEU A 12 -4.23 -21.31 20.19
N GLY A 13 -5.41 -21.84 19.85
CA GLY A 13 -5.57 -22.77 18.74
C GLY A 13 -5.20 -22.14 17.39
N LYS A 14 -5.48 -20.85 17.20
CA LYS A 14 -5.07 -20.10 16.01
C LYS A 14 -3.56 -19.85 15.98
N LEU A 15 -2.93 -19.57 17.13
CA LEU A 15 -1.46 -19.46 17.22
C LEU A 15 -0.72 -20.74 16.82
N GLN A 16 -1.37 -21.91 16.93
CA GLN A 16 -0.83 -23.19 16.48
C GLN A 16 -0.97 -23.46 14.98
N SER A 17 -1.58 -22.56 14.21
CA SER A 17 -1.62 -22.69 12.75
C SER A 17 -0.20 -22.61 12.17
N PRO A 18 0.14 -23.42 11.13
CA PRO A 18 1.47 -23.39 10.53
C PRO A 18 1.91 -21.98 10.12
N THR A 19 1.00 -21.21 9.50
CA THR A 19 1.24 -19.83 9.04
C THR A 19 1.69 -18.91 10.17
N LEU A 20 0.97 -18.91 11.31
CA LEU A 20 1.35 -18.10 12.48
C LEU A 20 2.59 -18.66 13.18
N GLY A 21 2.77 -19.98 13.21
CA GLY A 21 3.97 -20.63 13.75
C GLY A 21 5.24 -20.19 13.03
N PHE A 22 5.24 -20.15 11.70
CA PHE A 22 6.38 -19.64 10.92
C PHE A 22 6.61 -18.14 11.14
N LEU A 23 5.54 -17.33 11.20
CA LEU A 23 5.63 -15.90 11.50
C LEU A 23 6.28 -15.65 12.88
N ILE A 24 5.76 -16.29 13.93
CA ILE A 24 6.29 -16.17 15.30
C ILE A 24 7.71 -16.72 15.36
N GLY A 25 7.99 -17.84 14.71
CA GLY A 25 9.33 -18.39 14.58
C GLY A 25 10.31 -17.38 13.99
N GLY A 26 9.90 -16.64 12.96
CA GLY A 26 10.69 -15.57 12.35
C GLY A 26 10.97 -14.43 13.34
N MET A 27 9.97 -14.04 14.13
CA MET A 27 10.15 -13.03 15.17
C MET A 27 11.14 -13.49 16.25
N VAL A 28 11.01 -14.73 16.73
CA VAL A 28 11.90 -15.32 17.73
C VAL A 28 13.34 -15.38 17.20
N VAL A 29 13.53 -15.86 15.96
CA VAL A 29 14.85 -15.93 15.30
C VAL A 29 15.52 -14.56 15.26
N ALA A 30 14.79 -13.52 14.88
CA ALA A 30 15.31 -12.16 14.83
C ALA A 30 15.57 -11.61 16.25
N ALA A 31 14.70 -11.89 17.22
CA ALA A 31 14.82 -11.40 18.59
C ALA A 31 16.06 -11.96 19.33
N VAL A 32 16.45 -13.21 19.04
CA VAL A 32 17.67 -13.82 19.59
C VAL A 32 18.95 -13.42 18.85
N ASN A 33 18.88 -12.42 17.95
CA ASN A 33 19.98 -11.97 17.09
C ASN A 33 20.60 -13.12 16.27
N SER A 34 19.77 -14.04 15.78
CA SER A 34 20.24 -15.12 14.90
C SER A 34 20.88 -14.57 13.63
N ARG A 35 21.85 -15.30 13.10
CA ARG A 35 22.46 -15.02 11.77
C ARG A 35 21.66 -15.61 10.61
N LEU A 36 20.54 -16.29 10.89
CA LEU A 36 19.65 -16.76 9.84
C LEU A 36 19.16 -15.54 9.06
N GLN A 37 19.45 -15.50 7.77
CA GLN A 37 19.01 -14.45 6.86
C GLN A 37 18.57 -15.14 5.57
N ILE A 38 17.40 -14.76 5.07
CA ILE A 38 16.93 -15.18 3.75
C ILE A 38 17.35 -14.10 2.76
N PRO A 39 18.15 -14.41 1.73
CA PRO A 39 18.60 -13.42 0.78
C PRO A 39 17.43 -12.75 0.04
N ASP A 40 17.53 -11.43 -0.18
CA ASP A 40 16.57 -10.65 -0.99
C ASP A 40 16.17 -11.31 -2.32
N PRO A 41 17.08 -11.91 -3.12
CA PRO A 41 16.71 -12.62 -4.34
C PRO A 41 15.74 -13.78 -4.11
N ILE A 42 15.89 -14.51 -3.00
CA ILE A 42 15.02 -15.63 -2.63
C ILE A 42 13.66 -15.12 -2.19
N TYR A 43 13.62 -14.07 -1.37
CA TYR A 43 12.37 -13.39 -0.99
C TYR A 43 11.58 -12.94 -2.23
N LYS A 44 12.24 -12.23 -3.16
CA LYS A 44 11.62 -11.77 -4.41
C LYS A 44 11.12 -12.93 -5.28
N PHE A 45 11.88 -14.02 -5.36
CA PHE A 45 11.46 -15.22 -6.08
C PHE A 45 10.21 -15.86 -5.44
N ILE A 46 10.16 -15.97 -4.12
CA ILE A 46 9.00 -16.49 -3.38
C ILE A 46 7.77 -15.64 -3.66
N VAL A 47 7.87 -14.31 -3.52
CA VAL A 47 6.77 -13.39 -3.80
C VAL A 47 6.30 -13.50 -5.25
N PHE A 48 7.23 -13.54 -6.21
CA PHE A 48 6.95 -13.77 -7.62
C PHE A 48 6.15 -15.06 -7.84
N MET A 49 6.61 -16.19 -7.27
CA MET A 49 5.96 -17.48 -7.40
C MET A 49 4.53 -17.49 -6.83
N LEU A 50 4.34 -16.87 -5.66
CA LEU A 50 3.03 -16.74 -5.02
C LEU A 50 2.08 -15.86 -5.87
N LEU A 51 2.56 -14.73 -6.38
CA LEU A 51 1.75 -13.82 -7.20
C LEU A 51 1.43 -14.40 -8.57
N ILE A 52 2.34 -15.17 -9.20
CA ILE A 52 2.01 -15.91 -10.42
C ILE A 52 0.92 -16.94 -10.13
N LYS A 53 1.03 -17.75 -9.07
CA LYS A 53 -0.01 -18.74 -8.71
C LYS A 53 -1.36 -18.05 -8.55
N VAL A 54 -1.40 -16.96 -7.81
CA VAL A 54 -2.61 -16.15 -7.59
C VAL A 54 -3.16 -15.62 -8.91
N GLY A 55 -2.29 -15.07 -9.77
CA GLY A 55 -2.67 -14.61 -11.10
C GLY A 55 -3.24 -15.72 -11.96
N LEU A 56 -2.59 -16.89 -12.01
CA LEU A 56 -3.06 -18.07 -12.74
C LEU A 56 -4.45 -18.50 -12.27
N SER A 57 -4.65 -18.61 -10.95
CA SER A 57 -5.94 -18.94 -10.35
C SER A 57 -7.02 -17.92 -10.74
N GLY A 58 -6.70 -16.62 -10.63
CA GLY A 58 -7.62 -15.56 -11.03
C GLY A 58 -7.93 -15.58 -12.53
N GLY A 59 -6.95 -15.83 -13.39
CA GLY A 59 -7.12 -15.87 -14.84
C GLY A 59 -7.97 -17.06 -15.28
N ILE A 60 -7.73 -18.24 -14.68
CA ILE A 60 -8.53 -19.45 -14.91
C ILE A 60 -9.99 -19.19 -14.52
N ALA A 61 -10.21 -18.52 -13.39
CA ALA A 61 -11.55 -18.25 -12.90
C ALA A 61 -12.29 -17.16 -13.68
N ILE A 62 -11.60 -16.10 -14.13
CA ILE A 62 -12.21 -15.03 -14.94
C ILE A 62 -12.83 -15.57 -16.22
N ARG A 63 -12.25 -16.62 -16.83
CA ARG A 63 -12.81 -17.26 -18.02
C ARG A 63 -14.25 -17.74 -17.83
N ASN A 64 -14.63 -18.05 -16.60
CA ASN A 64 -15.93 -18.59 -16.24
C ASN A 64 -16.72 -17.66 -15.31
N ALA A 65 -16.21 -16.47 -14.99
CA ALA A 65 -16.80 -15.55 -14.04
C ALA A 65 -17.61 -14.45 -14.72
N ASN A 66 -18.60 -13.91 -13.99
CA ASN A 66 -19.34 -12.74 -14.40
C ASN A 66 -18.53 -11.47 -14.06
N LEU A 67 -17.83 -10.92 -15.06
CA LEU A 67 -17.00 -9.71 -14.89
C LEU A 67 -17.77 -8.47 -14.38
N VAL A 68 -19.10 -8.47 -14.50
CA VAL A 68 -19.95 -7.39 -13.97
C VAL A 68 -19.88 -7.32 -12.44
N GLU A 69 -19.70 -8.45 -11.76
CA GLU A 69 -19.59 -8.52 -10.29
C GLU A 69 -18.32 -7.84 -9.78
N MET A 70 -17.28 -7.73 -10.61
CA MET A 70 -16.02 -7.06 -10.27
C MET A 70 -16.13 -5.53 -10.36
N LEU A 71 -17.07 -4.98 -11.13
CA LEU A 71 -17.12 -3.54 -11.42
C LEU A 71 -17.26 -2.70 -10.15
N LEU A 72 -18.18 -3.09 -9.24
CA LEU A 72 -18.43 -2.33 -8.03
C LEU A 72 -17.25 -2.42 -7.04
N PRO A 73 -16.70 -3.60 -6.70
CA PRO A 73 -15.49 -3.71 -5.88
C PRO A 73 -14.28 -2.98 -6.49
N ALA A 74 -14.10 -3.03 -7.81
CA ALA A 74 -13.02 -2.30 -8.49
C ALA A 74 -13.21 -0.78 -8.38
N ALA A 75 -14.44 -0.27 -8.54
CA ALA A 75 -14.73 1.15 -8.34
C ALA A 75 -14.47 1.59 -6.90
N PHE A 76 -14.82 0.76 -5.91
CA PHE A 76 -14.48 1.02 -4.51
C PHE A 76 -12.98 0.98 -4.27
N ALA A 77 -12.23 0.04 -4.86
CA ALA A 77 -10.77 0.00 -4.76
C ALA A 77 -10.13 1.31 -5.26
N VAL A 78 -10.59 1.84 -6.40
CA VAL A 78 -10.17 3.17 -6.92
C VAL A 78 -10.50 4.28 -5.93
N LEU A 79 -11.74 4.31 -5.44
CA LEU A 79 -12.22 5.33 -4.51
C LEU A 79 -11.40 5.33 -3.22
N ILE A 80 -11.14 4.15 -2.65
CA ILE A 80 -10.35 3.97 -1.43
C ILE A 80 -8.93 4.49 -1.63
N GLY A 81 -8.27 4.11 -2.73
CA GLY A 81 -6.92 4.57 -3.05
C GLY A 81 -6.84 6.10 -3.08
N ILE A 82 -7.81 6.77 -3.69
CA ILE A 82 -7.89 8.24 -3.75
C ILE A 82 -8.16 8.82 -2.35
N VAL A 83 -9.16 8.29 -1.64
CA VAL A 83 -9.61 8.78 -0.33
C VAL A 83 -8.50 8.70 0.71
N ILE A 84 -7.72 7.61 0.72
CA ILE A 84 -6.59 7.43 1.64
C ILE A 84 -5.56 8.56 1.47
N VAL A 85 -5.25 8.94 0.24
CA VAL A 85 -4.29 10.03 -0.02
C VAL A 85 -4.81 11.35 0.55
N PHE A 86 -6.10 11.64 0.38
CA PHE A 86 -6.72 12.83 0.96
C PHE A 86 -6.74 12.78 2.49
N ILE A 87 -7.05 11.62 3.09
CA ILE A 87 -7.00 11.44 4.54
C ILE A 87 -5.60 11.77 5.05
N GLY A 88 -4.54 11.16 4.51
CA GLY A 88 -3.18 11.44 4.96
C GLY A 88 -2.75 12.89 4.72
N ARG A 89 -3.15 13.49 3.59
CA ARG A 89 -2.92 14.92 3.32
C ARG A 89 -3.51 15.82 4.41
N TYR A 90 -4.72 15.54 4.88
CA TYR A 90 -5.43 16.40 5.84
C TYR A 90 -5.26 15.99 7.31
N THR A 91 -4.78 14.79 7.59
CA THR A 91 -4.52 14.32 8.96
C THR A 91 -3.04 14.46 9.32
N LEU A 92 -2.13 13.83 8.57
CA LEU A 92 -0.70 13.92 8.82
C LEU A 92 -0.15 15.30 8.42
N GLY A 93 -0.68 15.89 7.34
CA GLY A 93 -0.21 17.18 6.81
C GLY A 93 -0.52 18.41 7.68
N ILE A 94 -1.38 18.28 8.69
CA ILE A 94 -1.66 19.34 9.68
C ILE A 94 -0.83 19.20 10.96
N MET A 95 -0.09 18.10 11.11
CA MET A 95 0.66 17.82 12.33
C MET A 95 1.90 18.73 12.45
N PRO A 96 2.27 19.14 13.68
CA PRO A 96 3.45 19.97 13.90
C PRO A 96 4.72 19.34 13.34
N LYS A 97 5.55 20.14 12.66
CA LYS A 97 6.85 19.74 12.08
C LYS A 97 6.77 18.71 10.94
N VAL A 98 5.58 18.42 10.41
CA VAL A 98 5.40 17.58 9.22
C VAL A 98 5.29 18.49 7.99
N LYS A 99 6.10 18.24 6.96
CA LYS A 99 5.94 18.94 5.68
C LYS A 99 4.75 18.33 4.95
N ILE A 100 3.91 19.17 4.36
CA ILE A 100 2.73 18.72 3.59
C ILE A 100 3.14 17.75 2.46
N VAL A 101 4.27 18.01 1.79
CA VAL A 101 4.79 17.15 0.73
C VAL A 101 5.17 15.76 1.26
N ASP A 102 5.81 15.68 2.43
CA ASP A 102 6.14 14.42 3.09
C ASP A 102 4.87 13.67 3.52
N ALA A 103 3.84 14.39 3.99
CA ALA A 103 2.55 13.81 4.35
C ALA A 103 1.82 13.24 3.12
N ILE A 104 1.84 13.94 1.98
CA ILE A 104 1.24 13.44 0.73
C ILE A 104 1.97 12.19 0.23
N ALA A 105 3.31 12.19 0.25
CA ALA A 105 4.09 11.02 -0.13
C ALA A 105 3.82 9.84 0.81
N THR A 106 3.73 10.09 2.12
CA THR A 106 3.34 9.06 3.11
C THR A 106 1.94 8.52 2.81
N ALA A 107 0.96 9.40 2.58
CA ALA A 107 -0.40 9.02 2.26
C ALA A 107 -0.49 8.21 0.95
N GLY A 108 0.27 8.60 -0.07
CA GLY A 108 0.41 7.86 -1.32
C GLY A 108 0.94 6.45 -1.10
N LEU A 109 1.95 6.29 -0.24
CA LEU A 109 2.53 4.97 0.04
C LEU A 109 1.56 4.05 0.81
N PHE A 110 0.76 4.61 1.73
CA PHE A 110 -0.26 3.88 2.49
C PHE A 110 -1.59 3.69 1.74
N GLY A 111 -1.81 4.43 0.64
CA GLY A 111 -2.94 4.17 -0.27
C GLY A 111 -2.58 3.18 -1.37
N ALA A 112 -1.29 3.05 -1.66
CA ALA A 112 -0.73 2.06 -2.57
C ALA A 112 -0.68 0.68 -1.91
N VAL A 113 -0.71 -0.38 -2.71
CA VAL A 113 -0.88 -1.75 -2.22
C VAL A 113 0.46 -2.47 -2.15
N SER A 114 0.66 -3.29 -1.12
CA SER A 114 1.81 -4.19 -1.02
C SER A 114 1.48 -5.60 -1.53
N GLY A 115 2.29 -6.10 -2.46
CA GLY A 115 2.16 -7.46 -2.99
C GLY A 115 2.37 -8.54 -1.92
N SER A 116 3.24 -8.30 -0.93
CA SER A 116 3.48 -9.22 0.18
C SER A 116 2.28 -9.26 1.14
N THR A 117 1.63 -8.12 1.38
CA THR A 117 0.41 -8.06 2.21
C THR A 117 -0.79 -8.71 1.52
N LEU A 118 -0.97 -8.49 0.22
CA LEU A 118 -1.98 -9.20 -0.57
C LEU A 118 -1.74 -10.72 -0.54
N ALA A 119 -0.50 -11.17 -0.75
CA ALA A 119 -0.15 -12.58 -0.68
C ALA A 119 -0.48 -13.15 0.71
N ALA A 120 -0.09 -12.47 1.79
CA ALA A 120 -0.41 -12.88 3.15
C ALA A 120 -1.92 -13.00 3.40
N GLY A 121 -2.71 -11.99 2.98
CA GLY A 121 -4.16 -11.98 3.12
C GLY A 121 -4.84 -13.13 2.39
N LEU A 122 -4.54 -13.28 1.09
CA LEU A 122 -5.04 -14.39 0.27
C LEU A 122 -4.72 -15.73 0.91
N THR A 123 -3.49 -15.90 1.38
CA THR A 123 -3.09 -17.19 1.90
C THR A 123 -3.72 -17.51 3.25
N ILE A 124 -3.87 -16.53 4.14
CA ILE A 124 -4.57 -16.76 5.40
C ILE A 124 -6.02 -17.15 5.12
N LEU A 125 -6.71 -16.47 4.19
CA LEU A 125 -8.07 -16.86 3.80
C LEU A 125 -8.13 -18.28 3.23
N GLU A 126 -7.21 -18.65 2.34
CA GLU A 126 -7.13 -20.03 1.82
C GLU A 126 -6.88 -21.06 2.92
N THR A 127 -6.01 -20.74 3.89
CA THR A 127 -5.66 -21.64 5.01
C THR A 127 -6.82 -21.81 5.98
N GLU A 128 -7.60 -20.75 6.20
CA GLU A 128 -8.80 -20.78 7.04
C GLU A 128 -10.04 -21.32 6.31
N GLY A 129 -9.92 -21.66 5.01
CA GLY A 129 -11.05 -22.11 4.21
C GLY A 129 -12.10 -21.03 3.96
N ILE A 130 -11.75 -19.76 4.14
CA ILE A 130 -12.64 -18.63 3.87
C ILE A 130 -12.69 -18.42 2.36
N LYS A 131 -13.88 -18.58 1.79
CA LYS A 131 -14.09 -18.39 0.35
C LYS A 131 -13.98 -16.91 -0.01
N PHE A 132 -13.27 -16.64 -1.09
CA PHE A 132 -13.17 -15.33 -1.73
C PHE A 132 -13.22 -15.48 -3.24
N GLU A 133 -13.47 -14.39 -3.94
CA GLU A 133 -13.54 -14.37 -5.40
C GLU A 133 -12.15 -14.65 -5.98
N PRO A 134 -12.01 -15.61 -6.91
CA PRO A 134 -10.72 -15.89 -7.53
C PRO A 134 -10.08 -14.67 -8.22
N TRP A 135 -10.91 -13.73 -8.69
CA TRP A 135 -10.47 -12.48 -9.31
C TRP A 135 -10.16 -11.37 -8.29
N ALA A 136 -10.37 -11.56 -6.99
CA ALA A 136 -10.19 -10.52 -5.97
C ALA A 136 -8.76 -9.93 -5.96
N ALA A 137 -7.74 -10.73 -6.30
CA ALA A 137 -6.38 -10.23 -6.44
C ALA A 137 -6.23 -9.17 -7.54
N ALA A 138 -7.11 -9.17 -8.55
CA ALA A 138 -7.13 -8.17 -9.62
C ALA A 138 -7.59 -6.78 -9.14
N LEU A 139 -8.09 -6.64 -7.90
CA LEU A 139 -8.39 -5.34 -7.29
C LEU A 139 -7.12 -4.53 -6.97
N TYR A 140 -5.96 -5.20 -6.86
CA TYR A 140 -4.66 -4.58 -6.56
C TYR A 140 -4.36 -3.34 -7.44
N PRO A 141 -4.31 -3.44 -8.78
CA PRO A 141 -3.96 -2.30 -9.64
C PRO A 141 -4.99 -1.17 -9.59
N PHE A 142 -6.27 -1.52 -9.35
CA PHE A 142 -7.34 -0.53 -9.23
C PHE A 142 -7.21 0.33 -7.98
N MET A 143 -6.45 -0.09 -6.98
CA MET A 143 -6.16 0.72 -5.80
C MET A 143 -4.77 1.36 -5.87
N ASP A 144 -3.75 0.59 -6.27
CA ASP A 144 -2.35 1.01 -6.28
C ASP A 144 -2.10 2.23 -7.19
N ILE A 145 -2.56 2.15 -8.44
CA ILE A 145 -2.33 3.19 -9.44
C ILE A 145 -3.05 4.50 -9.06
N PRO A 146 -4.35 4.51 -8.72
CA PRO A 146 -5.03 5.74 -8.31
C PRO A 146 -4.42 6.40 -7.09
N ALA A 147 -3.96 5.63 -6.10
CA ALA A 147 -3.31 6.21 -4.93
C ALA A 147 -2.00 6.91 -5.28
N LEU A 148 -1.10 6.26 -6.03
CA LEU A 148 0.19 6.84 -6.42
C LEU A 148 0.01 8.06 -7.33
N VAL A 149 -0.87 7.98 -8.32
CA VAL A 149 -1.18 9.10 -9.21
C VAL A 149 -1.76 10.27 -8.41
N THR A 150 -2.71 10.01 -7.51
CA THR A 150 -3.32 11.06 -6.67
C THR A 150 -2.28 11.75 -5.80
N ALA A 151 -1.37 10.99 -5.17
CA ALA A 151 -0.31 11.56 -4.35
C ALA A 151 0.61 12.49 -5.15
N ILE A 152 1.05 12.06 -6.33
CA ILE A 152 1.95 12.84 -7.18
C ILE A 152 1.24 14.10 -7.70
N VAL A 153 0.00 13.97 -8.17
CA VAL A 153 -0.81 15.12 -8.64
C VAL A 153 -1.04 16.12 -7.51
N LEU A 154 -1.47 15.67 -6.32
CA LEU A 154 -1.69 16.55 -5.18
C LEU A 154 -0.42 17.25 -4.71
N ALA A 155 0.71 16.56 -4.71
CA ALA A 155 2.00 17.15 -4.35
C ALA A 155 2.44 18.20 -5.38
N SER A 156 2.31 17.90 -6.67
CA SER A 156 2.62 18.86 -7.75
C SER A 156 1.76 20.11 -7.66
N LEU A 157 0.45 19.96 -7.49
CA LEU A 157 -0.48 21.09 -7.30
C LEU A 157 -0.11 21.94 -6.08
N TYR A 158 0.27 21.29 -4.97
CA TYR A 158 0.70 22.00 -3.76
C TYR A 158 1.98 22.81 -3.98
N ILE A 159 3.00 22.21 -4.63
CA ILE A 159 4.28 22.86 -4.92
C ILE A 159 4.08 24.05 -5.86
N THR A 160 3.29 23.89 -6.93
CA THR A 160 2.98 24.96 -7.89
C THR A 160 2.28 26.12 -7.22
N LYS A 161 1.26 25.85 -6.38
CA LYS A 161 0.55 26.88 -5.61
C LYS A 161 1.47 27.61 -4.62
N GLN A 162 2.40 26.89 -4.00
CA GLN A 162 3.38 27.50 -3.09
C GLN A 162 4.36 28.40 -3.84
N LYS A 163 4.83 27.99 -5.02
CA LYS A 163 5.72 28.79 -5.88
C LYS A 163 5.03 30.08 -6.35
N GLN A 164 3.76 29.99 -6.76
CA GLN A 164 2.96 31.16 -7.15
C GLN A 164 2.76 32.14 -5.98
N ARG A 165 2.44 31.62 -4.77
CA ARG A 165 2.33 32.47 -3.57
C ARG A 165 3.62 33.20 -3.24
N ARG A 166 4.76 32.48 -3.25
CA ARG A 166 6.08 33.09 -3.00
C ARG A 166 6.42 34.16 -4.03
N ALA A 167 6.14 33.91 -5.31
CA ALA A 167 6.35 34.90 -6.37
C ALA A 167 5.48 36.14 -6.18
N ALA A 168 4.21 35.98 -5.78
CA ALA A 168 3.30 37.09 -5.49
C ALA A 168 3.77 37.90 -4.26
N GLU A 169 4.19 37.23 -3.19
CA GLU A 169 4.76 37.86 -1.98
C GLU A 169 6.05 38.63 -2.30
N GLU A 170 6.93 38.07 -3.13
CA GLU A 170 8.17 38.72 -3.56
C GLU A 170 7.91 39.96 -4.43
N GLN A 171 6.92 39.89 -5.33
CA GLN A 171 6.48 41.04 -6.12
C GLN A 171 5.87 42.14 -5.25
N LEU A 172 5.03 41.78 -4.28
CA LEU A 172 4.43 42.72 -3.33
C LEU A 172 5.50 43.41 -2.48
N ASN A 173 6.46 42.65 -1.94
CA ASN A 173 7.56 43.20 -1.15
C ASN A 173 8.43 44.16 -1.99
N LYS A 174 8.71 43.84 -3.25
CA LYS A 174 9.43 44.75 -4.16
C LYS A 174 8.65 46.05 -4.43
N GLN A 175 7.33 45.98 -4.59
CA GLN A 175 6.48 47.17 -4.73
C GLN A 175 6.45 48.03 -3.47
N LEU A 176 6.36 47.42 -2.28
CA LEU A 176 6.38 48.14 -1.00
C LEU A 176 7.73 48.82 -0.75
N VAL A 177 8.85 48.16 -1.07
CA VAL A 177 10.19 48.75 -0.99
C VAL A 177 10.35 49.90 -2.00
N ALA A 178 9.75 49.80 -3.18
CA ALA A 178 9.76 50.89 -4.17
C ALA A 178 8.86 52.08 -3.77
N ALA A 179 7.81 51.87 -2.97
CA ALA A 179 6.89 52.90 -2.49
C ALA A 179 7.38 53.61 -1.20
N GLY A 180 8.26 52.98 -0.41
CA GLY A 180 8.89 53.55 0.79
C GLY A 180 10.21 54.26 0.45
N GLY A 181 10.13 55.46 -0.13
CA GLY A 181 11.26 56.15 -0.77
C GLY A 181 12.51 56.39 0.09
N TYR A 182 13.66 56.14 -0.53
CA TYR A 182 14.90 56.90 -0.37
C TYR A 182 15.36 57.35 -1.77
N PRO A 183 15.64 58.64 -2.02
CA PRO A 183 16.29 59.06 -3.25
C PRO A 183 17.81 59.02 -3.07
N SER A 184 18.48 58.06 -3.69
CA SER A 184 19.89 58.26 -4.07
C SER A 184 20.29 57.33 -5.21
N ASP A 185 20.18 57.86 -6.42
CA ASP A 185 21.16 57.78 -7.51
C ASP A 185 22.28 56.72 -7.40
N LYS A 186 22.23 55.69 -8.25
CA LYS A 186 23.12 55.50 -9.41
C LYS A 186 23.02 54.07 -9.98
N GLY A 187 22.78 54.05 -11.29
CA GLY A 187 23.06 53.01 -12.29
C GLY A 187 23.34 51.57 -11.85
N ILE A 188 22.50 50.65 -12.32
CA ILE A 188 22.86 49.57 -13.25
C ILE A 188 21.56 49.15 -13.95
N VAL A 189 21.50 49.38 -15.27
CA VAL A 189 20.49 48.78 -16.14
C VAL A 189 20.90 47.33 -16.40
N ALA A 190 20.34 46.42 -15.61
CA ALA A 190 20.27 45.01 -15.96
C ALA A 190 18.80 44.59 -15.94
N ARG A 191 18.04 45.03 -16.96
CA ARG A 191 16.67 44.58 -17.21
C ARG A 191 16.74 43.19 -17.86
N GLY A 192 17.21 42.20 -17.10
CA GLY A 192 16.95 40.80 -17.38
C GLY A 192 15.59 40.47 -16.79
N TYR A 193 14.56 40.40 -17.62
CA TYR A 193 13.36 39.68 -17.23
C TYR A 193 13.80 38.27 -16.82
N PRO A 194 13.40 37.73 -15.65
CA PRO A 194 13.47 36.30 -15.48
C PRO A 194 12.50 35.75 -16.53
N GLN A 195 13.07 35.17 -17.58
CA GLN A 195 12.33 34.37 -18.53
C GLN A 195 11.60 33.32 -17.71
N SER A 196 10.28 33.45 -17.63
CA SER A 196 9.42 32.43 -17.06
C SER A 196 9.44 31.25 -18.02
N ASP A 197 10.49 30.44 -17.96
CA ASP A 197 10.44 29.05 -18.38
C ASP A 197 9.56 28.31 -17.37
N THR A 198 8.28 28.70 -17.29
CA THR A 198 7.23 27.82 -16.81
C THR A 198 6.93 26.89 -17.98
N ALA A 199 7.88 26.00 -18.25
CA ALA A 199 7.51 24.73 -18.85
C ALA A 199 6.49 24.13 -17.89
N ASP A 200 5.25 24.11 -18.36
CA ASP A 200 4.14 23.39 -17.77
C ASP A 200 4.51 21.91 -17.83
N GLU A 201 5.41 21.45 -16.96
CA GLU A 201 5.63 20.02 -16.73
C GLU A 201 4.43 19.52 -15.94
N GLY A 202 3.29 19.45 -16.63
CA GLY A 202 2.14 18.69 -16.18
C GLY A 202 2.63 17.29 -15.77
N VAL A 203 2.16 16.82 -14.62
CA VAL A 203 2.52 15.50 -14.10
C VAL A 203 2.27 14.46 -15.20
N LYS A 204 3.34 13.82 -15.68
CA LYS A 204 3.21 12.78 -16.71
C LYS A 204 2.65 11.53 -16.02
N ILE A 205 1.35 11.29 -16.18
CA ILE A 205 0.63 10.16 -15.56
C ILE A 205 1.08 8.82 -16.18
N TRP A 206 1.37 8.80 -17.48
CA TRP A 206 1.74 7.57 -18.19
C TRP A 206 2.98 6.86 -17.62
N PRO A 207 4.12 7.56 -17.38
CA PRO A 207 5.27 6.97 -16.67
C PRO A 207 4.92 6.31 -15.34
N ILE A 208 3.99 6.88 -14.57
CA ILE A 208 3.58 6.35 -13.25
C ILE A 208 2.83 5.03 -13.42
N ILE A 209 1.86 5.01 -14.35
CA ILE A 209 1.13 3.78 -14.71
C ILE A 209 2.12 2.71 -15.21
N GLN A 210 3.03 3.11 -16.09
CA GLN A 210 4.05 2.23 -16.64
C GLN A 210 4.96 1.65 -15.55
N GLU A 211 5.42 2.46 -14.59
CA GLU A 211 6.30 2.01 -13.51
C GLU A 211 5.59 1.07 -12.52
N SER A 212 4.32 1.36 -12.17
CA SER A 212 3.51 0.44 -11.35
C SER A 212 3.31 -0.90 -12.08
N LEU A 213 2.97 -0.88 -13.38
CA LEU A 213 2.82 -2.10 -14.20
C LEU A 213 4.13 -2.87 -14.37
N GLN A 214 5.27 -2.18 -14.44
CA GLN A 214 6.62 -2.75 -14.50
C GLN A 214 7.12 -3.27 -13.14
N GLY A 215 6.42 -2.98 -12.05
CA GLY A 215 6.73 -3.51 -10.73
C GLY A 215 6.65 -5.03 -10.72
N SER A 216 7.69 -5.68 -10.18
CA SER A 216 7.83 -7.15 -10.23
C SER A 216 6.61 -7.91 -9.70
N ALA A 217 5.97 -7.38 -8.66
CA ALA A 217 4.76 -7.97 -8.08
C ALA A 217 3.55 -7.89 -9.04
N LEU A 218 3.26 -6.70 -9.56
CA LEU A 218 2.12 -6.49 -10.46
C LEU A 218 2.36 -7.17 -11.82
N SER A 219 3.57 -7.08 -12.37
CA SER A 219 3.93 -7.80 -13.60
C SER A 219 3.73 -9.31 -13.46
N ALA A 220 4.14 -9.90 -12.34
CA ALA A 220 3.97 -11.33 -12.07
C ALA A 220 2.47 -11.72 -11.97
N LEU A 221 1.70 -10.93 -11.23
CA LEU A 221 0.26 -11.14 -11.10
C LEU A 221 -0.45 -11.04 -12.46
N LEU A 222 -0.17 -10.00 -13.25
CA LEU A 222 -0.76 -9.78 -14.57
C LEU A 222 -0.34 -10.86 -15.58
N LEU A 223 0.92 -11.30 -15.54
CA LEU A 223 1.40 -12.41 -16.35
C LEU A 223 0.65 -13.70 -15.99
N GLY A 224 0.53 -14.01 -14.70
CA GLY A 224 -0.25 -15.15 -14.23
C GLY A 224 -1.71 -15.06 -14.69
N LEU A 225 -2.33 -13.87 -14.58
CA LEU A 225 -3.70 -13.60 -15.03
C LEU A 225 -3.87 -13.88 -16.53
N ALA A 226 -2.97 -13.33 -17.36
CA ALA A 226 -3.00 -13.50 -18.80
C ALA A 226 -2.81 -14.98 -19.19
N LEU A 227 -1.88 -15.69 -18.55
CA LEU A 227 -1.69 -17.12 -18.77
C LEU A 227 -2.96 -17.90 -18.36
N GLY A 228 -3.50 -17.64 -17.17
CA GLY A 228 -4.74 -18.27 -16.70
C GLY A 228 -5.91 -18.07 -17.67
N LEU A 229 -6.03 -16.87 -18.22
CA LEU A 229 -7.09 -16.46 -19.15
C LEU A 229 -6.91 -17.07 -20.55
N LEU A 230 -5.68 -17.12 -21.07
CA LEU A 230 -5.42 -17.39 -22.49
C LEU A 230 -4.92 -18.80 -22.78
N THR A 231 -4.26 -19.49 -21.83
CA THR A 231 -3.48 -20.70 -22.16
C THR A 231 -3.99 -22.00 -21.58
N ARG A 232 -5.09 -21.99 -20.80
CA ARG A 232 -5.59 -23.17 -20.08
C ARG A 232 -4.48 -23.89 -19.27
N PRO A 233 -3.87 -23.22 -18.27
CA PRO A 233 -2.69 -23.73 -17.57
C PRO A 233 -3.03 -24.68 -16.40
N GLU A 234 -4.23 -25.27 -16.35
CA GLU A 234 -4.72 -26.03 -15.18
C GLU A 234 -3.79 -27.18 -14.80
N SER A 235 -3.19 -27.87 -15.77
CA SER A 235 -2.24 -28.97 -15.51
C SER A 235 -0.97 -28.51 -14.79
N VAL A 236 -0.39 -27.37 -15.21
CA VAL A 236 0.81 -26.78 -14.60
C VAL A 236 0.46 -26.13 -13.26
N TYR A 237 -0.71 -25.50 -13.17
CA TYR A 237 -1.21 -24.92 -11.94
C TYR A 237 -1.32 -25.98 -10.83
N GLU A 238 -2.03 -27.09 -11.10
CA GLU A 238 -2.26 -28.13 -10.08
C GLU A 238 -1.01 -28.94 -9.75
N SER A 239 -0.14 -29.22 -10.73
CA SER A 239 1.04 -30.07 -10.49
C SER A 239 2.22 -29.31 -9.87
N PHE A 240 2.34 -28.01 -10.10
CA PHE A 240 3.49 -27.22 -9.70
C PHE A 240 3.13 -26.09 -8.75
N PHE A 241 2.31 -25.13 -9.19
CA PHE A 241 2.07 -23.90 -8.42
C PHE A 241 1.24 -24.14 -7.15
N ASN A 242 0.18 -24.95 -7.23
CA ASN A 242 -0.71 -25.23 -6.11
C ASN A 242 0.00 -25.93 -4.93
N PRO A 243 0.76 -27.03 -5.11
CA PRO A 243 1.46 -27.68 -4.00
C PRO A 243 2.60 -26.84 -3.43
N LEU A 244 3.38 -26.14 -4.28
CA LEU A 244 4.48 -25.28 -3.83
C LEU A 244 4.00 -24.10 -2.99
N PHE A 245 2.79 -23.61 -3.23
CA PHE A 245 2.22 -22.44 -2.57
C PHE A 245 2.34 -22.49 -1.05
N ARG A 246 1.94 -23.60 -0.41
CA ARG A 246 1.96 -23.74 1.05
C ARG A 246 3.37 -23.76 1.64
N GLY A 247 4.33 -24.35 0.92
CA GLY A 247 5.74 -24.36 1.32
C GLY A 247 6.39 -22.98 1.19
N LEU A 248 6.22 -22.34 0.02
CA LEU A 248 6.73 -20.99 -0.24
C LEU A 248 6.11 -19.95 0.70
N LEU A 249 4.82 -20.08 1.00
CA LEU A 249 4.14 -19.29 2.02
C LEU A 249 4.82 -19.39 3.37
N SER A 250 5.09 -20.60 3.83
CA SER A 250 5.66 -20.83 5.16
C SER A 250 6.99 -20.08 5.32
N ILE A 251 7.80 -20.10 4.25
CA ILE A 251 9.05 -19.33 4.19
C ILE A 251 8.74 -17.82 4.13
N LEU A 252 7.76 -17.37 3.37
CA LEU A 252 7.35 -15.95 3.34
C LEU A 252 6.93 -15.45 4.72
N MET A 253 6.13 -16.22 5.47
CA MET A 253 5.73 -15.88 6.83
C MET A 253 6.93 -15.77 7.77
N LEU A 254 7.89 -16.68 7.66
CA LEU A 254 9.14 -16.62 8.41
C LEU A 254 9.91 -15.33 8.12
N VAL A 255 10.09 -14.98 6.83
CA VAL A 255 10.75 -13.73 6.41
C VAL A 255 10.03 -12.52 7.00
N MET A 256 8.70 -12.46 6.87
CA MET A 256 7.93 -11.32 7.39
C MET A 256 8.01 -11.20 8.92
N GLY A 257 8.09 -12.32 9.66
CA GLY A 257 8.32 -12.30 11.11
C GLY A 257 9.70 -11.75 11.48
N MET A 258 10.73 -12.13 10.73
CA MET A 258 12.09 -11.62 10.90
C MET A 258 12.16 -10.12 10.60
N GLU A 259 11.59 -9.69 9.48
CA GLU A 259 11.54 -8.29 9.08
C GLU A 259 10.76 -7.44 10.09
N ALA A 260 9.59 -7.91 10.55
CA ALA A 260 8.80 -7.20 11.55
C ALA A 260 9.62 -6.89 12.80
N THR A 261 10.41 -7.86 13.26
CA THR A 261 11.27 -7.70 14.45
C THR A 261 12.48 -6.81 14.17
N ALA A 262 13.14 -6.98 13.02
CA ALA A 262 14.28 -6.16 12.64
C ALA A 262 13.92 -4.67 12.54
N ARG A 263 12.71 -4.37 12.05
CA ARG A 263 12.23 -3.00 11.88
C ARG A 263 11.73 -2.36 13.19
N LEU A 264 11.56 -3.12 14.28
CA LEU A 264 11.23 -2.56 15.59
C LEU A 264 12.30 -1.58 16.12
N GLY A 265 13.56 -1.76 15.73
CA GLY A 265 14.65 -0.83 16.07
C GLY A 265 14.59 0.48 15.26
N GLU A 266 14.02 0.43 14.06
CA GLU A 266 13.89 1.57 13.15
C GLU A 266 12.76 2.52 13.52
N LEU A 267 11.75 2.03 14.25
CA LEU A 267 10.69 2.84 14.89
C LEU A 267 11.23 4.06 15.62
N ARG A 268 12.39 3.94 16.29
CA ARG A 268 13.02 5.03 17.04
C ARG A 268 13.50 6.19 16.16
N LYS A 269 13.67 5.95 14.85
CA LYS A 269 14.11 6.94 13.86
C LYS A 269 12.94 7.62 13.14
N VAL A 270 11.73 7.09 13.29
CA VAL A 270 10.51 7.64 12.69
C VAL A 270 10.01 8.79 13.55
N GLY A 271 9.75 9.96 12.95
CA GLY A 271 9.19 11.09 13.69
C GLY A 271 7.85 10.72 14.33
N GLN A 272 7.61 11.17 15.56
CA GLN A 272 6.45 10.77 16.39
C GLN A 272 5.10 10.77 15.62
N TRP A 273 4.87 11.78 14.78
CA TRP A 273 3.62 11.92 14.03
C TRP A 273 3.50 10.92 12.89
N TYR A 274 4.61 10.55 12.26
CA TYR A 274 4.65 9.51 11.24
C TYR A 274 4.45 8.13 11.86
N ALA A 275 5.00 7.88 13.05
CA ALA A 275 4.77 6.63 13.78
C ALA A 275 3.31 6.49 14.24
N LEU A 276 2.73 7.57 14.78
CA LEU A 276 1.32 7.62 15.17
C LEU A 276 0.41 7.38 13.97
N TYR A 277 0.64 8.11 12.88
CA TYR A 277 -0.10 7.91 11.64
C TYR A 277 0.03 6.48 11.14
N ALA A 278 1.25 5.94 11.06
CA ALA A 278 1.49 4.61 10.55
C ALA A 278 0.90 3.48 11.41
N PHE A 279 0.65 3.73 12.69
CA PHE A 279 -0.06 2.78 13.54
C PHE A 279 -1.58 2.81 13.31
N PHE A 280 -2.19 3.99 13.23
CA PHE A 280 -3.65 4.11 13.13
C PHE A 280 -4.18 4.06 11.69
N ALA A 281 -3.41 4.53 10.72
CA ALA A 281 -3.83 4.65 9.33
C ALA A 281 -4.17 3.29 8.69
N PRO A 282 -3.35 2.21 8.81
CA PRO A 282 -3.71 0.88 8.30
C PRO A 282 -5.09 0.41 8.76
N LEU A 283 -5.38 0.55 10.05
CA LEU A 283 -6.65 0.13 10.63
C LEU A 283 -7.80 0.98 10.09
N LEU A 284 -7.63 2.31 10.08
CA LEU A 284 -8.63 3.23 9.54
C LEU A 284 -8.94 2.96 8.07
N HIS A 285 -7.92 2.78 7.24
CA HIS A 285 -8.08 2.50 5.82
C HIS A 285 -8.78 1.17 5.59
N GLY A 286 -8.38 0.13 6.32
CA GLY A 286 -9.03 -1.17 6.27
C GLY A 286 -10.48 -1.12 6.73
N PHE A 287 -10.84 -0.33 7.77
CA PHE A 287 -12.24 -0.15 8.17
C PHE A 287 -13.09 0.55 7.10
N ILE A 288 -12.56 1.58 6.44
CA ILE A 288 -13.25 2.26 5.33
C ILE A 288 -13.51 1.27 4.19
N ALA A 289 -12.48 0.52 3.82
CA ALA A 289 -12.55 -0.48 2.77
C ALA A 289 -13.47 -1.66 3.12
N PHE A 290 -13.45 -2.11 4.37
CA PHE A 290 -14.37 -3.12 4.89
C PHE A 290 -15.82 -2.64 4.79
N GLY A 291 -16.10 -1.39 5.19
CA GLY A 291 -17.44 -0.80 5.06
C GLY A 291 -17.93 -0.74 3.61
N LEU A 292 -17.08 -0.29 2.68
CA LEU A 292 -17.39 -0.31 1.25
C LEU A 292 -17.54 -1.74 0.70
N GLY A 293 -16.72 -2.68 1.18
CA GLY A 293 -16.83 -4.09 0.87
C GLY A 293 -18.16 -4.69 1.33
N MET A 294 -18.63 -4.36 2.54
CA MET A 294 -19.95 -4.77 3.02
C MET A 294 -21.08 -4.19 2.18
N ILE A 295 -20.94 -2.94 1.70
CA ILE A 295 -21.89 -2.37 0.74
C ILE A 295 -21.89 -3.21 -0.56
N ALA A 296 -20.73 -3.57 -1.09
CA ALA A 296 -20.64 -4.45 -2.25
C ALA A 296 -21.22 -5.86 -1.96
N HIS A 297 -21.02 -6.39 -0.75
CA HIS A 297 -21.59 -7.68 -0.32
C HIS A 297 -23.11 -7.68 -0.45
N TYR A 298 -23.78 -6.66 0.09
CA TYR A 298 -25.23 -6.58 0.04
C TYR A 298 -25.81 -6.24 -1.34
N ILE A 299 -25.04 -5.58 -2.21
CA ILE A 299 -25.54 -5.17 -3.55
C ILE A 299 -25.28 -6.22 -4.61
N THR A 300 -24.07 -6.80 -4.66
CA THR A 300 -23.63 -7.70 -5.74
C THR A 300 -23.40 -9.12 -5.27
N GLY A 301 -23.54 -9.41 -3.98
CA GLY A 301 -23.20 -10.72 -3.42
C GLY A 301 -21.69 -10.93 -3.23
N PHE A 302 -20.89 -9.86 -3.20
CA PHE A 302 -19.45 -9.92 -2.97
C PHE A 302 -19.15 -10.66 -1.66
N SER A 303 -18.40 -11.76 -1.71
CA SER A 303 -18.16 -12.64 -0.58
C SER A 303 -17.48 -11.93 0.59
N LEU A 304 -17.70 -12.46 1.79
CA LEU A 304 -17.04 -11.93 2.99
C LEU A 304 -15.51 -12.07 2.91
N GLY A 305 -14.99 -13.12 2.27
CA GLY A 305 -13.55 -13.22 1.99
C GLY A 305 -13.07 -12.12 1.05
N GLY A 306 -13.86 -11.76 0.04
CA GLY A 306 -13.63 -10.59 -0.81
C GLY A 306 -13.61 -9.28 -0.03
N VAL A 307 -14.57 -9.08 0.90
CA VAL A 307 -14.60 -7.93 1.80
C VAL A 307 -13.33 -7.83 2.63
N VAL A 308 -12.87 -8.95 3.19
CA VAL A 308 -11.61 -9.03 3.93
C VAL A 308 -10.43 -8.67 3.03
N LEU A 309 -10.36 -9.21 1.82
CA LEU A 309 -9.26 -8.88 0.89
C LEU A 309 -9.22 -7.40 0.56
N LEU A 310 -10.37 -6.78 0.27
CA LEU A 310 -10.47 -5.34 0.02
C LEU A 310 -9.99 -4.53 1.24
N ALA A 311 -10.34 -4.96 2.45
CA ALA A 311 -9.86 -4.33 3.68
C ALA A 311 -8.35 -4.51 3.89
N VAL A 312 -7.81 -5.70 3.60
CA VAL A 312 -6.38 -6.02 3.76
C VAL A 312 -5.52 -5.26 2.77
N ILE A 313 -5.91 -5.16 1.49
CA ILE A 313 -5.16 -4.35 0.52
C ILE A 313 -5.18 -2.87 0.91
N ALA A 314 -6.29 -2.40 1.50
CA ALA A 314 -6.41 -1.02 1.94
C ALA A 314 -5.65 -0.70 3.23
N ALA A 315 -5.52 -1.67 4.12
CA ALA A 315 -4.69 -1.54 5.31
C ALA A 315 -3.19 -1.58 4.98
N SER A 316 -2.82 -2.10 3.81
CA SER A 316 -1.42 -2.26 3.42
C SER A 316 -0.72 -0.95 3.08
N SER A 317 0.59 -1.01 2.91
CA SER A 317 1.40 0.10 2.43
C SER A 317 2.49 -0.42 1.50
N SER A 318 2.60 0.17 0.30
CA SER A 318 3.50 -0.34 -0.74
C SER A 318 4.98 -0.27 -0.30
N ASP A 319 5.72 -1.34 -0.55
CA ASP A 319 7.11 -1.54 -0.14
C ASP A 319 8.05 -1.79 -1.33
N ILE A 320 7.50 -2.07 -2.51
CA ILE A 320 8.26 -2.44 -3.72
C ILE A 320 8.22 -1.33 -4.78
N SER A 321 7.06 -1.08 -5.39
CA SER A 321 6.89 -0.11 -6.49
C SER A 321 6.61 1.31 -5.99
N GLY A 322 5.93 1.47 -4.86
CA GLY A 322 5.58 2.78 -4.32
C GLY A 322 6.78 3.69 -4.05
N PRO A 323 7.86 3.23 -3.36
CA PRO A 323 9.00 4.08 -3.05
C PRO A 323 9.72 4.70 -4.27
N PRO A 324 10.14 3.94 -5.31
CA PRO A 324 10.78 4.54 -6.49
C PRO A 324 9.85 5.51 -7.22
N THR A 325 8.57 5.16 -7.39
CA THR A 325 7.57 6.02 -8.03
C THR A 325 7.36 7.34 -7.29
N LEU A 326 7.27 7.32 -5.95
CA LEU A 326 7.12 8.54 -5.16
C LEU A 326 8.41 9.37 -5.10
N ARG A 327 9.60 8.75 -5.16
CA ARG A 327 10.87 9.49 -5.29
C ARG A 327 10.97 10.22 -6.62
N ALA A 328 10.54 9.57 -7.70
CA ALA A 328 10.52 10.16 -9.03
C ALA A 328 9.44 11.25 -9.14
N GLY A 329 8.23 10.99 -8.65
CA GLY A 329 7.09 11.91 -8.76
C GLY A 329 7.06 13.05 -7.74
N ILE A 330 7.66 12.86 -6.55
CA ILE A 330 7.69 13.84 -5.46
C ILE A 330 9.13 13.96 -4.92
N PRO A 331 10.09 14.47 -5.72
CA PRO A 331 11.51 14.48 -5.35
C PRO A 331 11.83 15.35 -4.13
N SER A 332 10.94 16.26 -3.76
CA SER A 332 11.08 17.12 -2.58
C SER A 332 10.60 16.48 -1.27
N ALA A 333 9.97 15.29 -1.33
CA ALA A 333 9.55 14.53 -0.15
C ALA A 333 10.74 13.79 0.46
N ASN A 334 10.78 13.70 1.79
CA ASN A 334 11.80 12.97 2.54
C ASN A 334 11.57 11.44 2.50
N PRO A 335 12.42 10.65 1.80
CA PRO A 335 12.24 9.20 1.70
C PRO A 335 12.32 8.46 3.03
N SER A 336 13.15 8.92 3.96
CA SER A 336 13.28 8.29 5.27
C SER A 336 11.98 8.36 6.07
N ALA A 337 11.17 9.40 5.88
CA ALA A 337 9.93 9.57 6.60
C ALA A 337 8.82 8.63 6.11
N TYR A 338 8.52 8.64 4.81
CA TYR A 338 7.41 7.83 4.27
C TYR A 338 7.77 6.33 4.18
N ILE A 339 9.01 5.99 3.81
CA ILE A 339 9.44 4.58 3.76
C ILE A 339 9.60 4.01 5.17
N GLY A 340 10.20 4.80 6.08
CA GLY A 340 10.38 4.38 7.47
C GLY A 340 9.04 4.16 8.17
N SER A 341 8.07 5.05 7.97
CA SER A 341 6.74 4.91 8.57
C SER A 341 5.94 3.73 8.01
N SER A 342 5.93 3.54 6.69
CA SER A 342 5.32 2.38 6.04
C SER A 342 5.95 1.09 6.55
N THR A 343 7.26 0.93 6.39
CA THR A 343 7.87 -0.37 6.60
C THR A 343 8.09 -0.72 8.07
N ALA A 344 8.43 0.25 8.93
CA ALA A 344 8.72 -0.03 10.33
C ALA A 344 7.48 -0.14 11.22
N VAL A 345 6.34 0.40 10.77
CA VAL A 345 5.11 0.46 11.59
C VAL A 345 3.89 0.02 10.78
N GLY A 346 3.66 0.64 9.63
CA GLY A 346 2.47 0.41 8.82
C GLY A 346 2.29 -1.04 8.40
N THR A 347 3.28 -1.62 7.72
CA THR A 347 3.26 -3.00 7.25
C THR A 347 3.13 -4.01 8.40
N PRO A 348 3.92 -3.94 9.50
CA PRO A 348 3.71 -4.80 10.65
C PRO A 348 2.29 -4.70 11.24
N VAL A 349 1.72 -3.50 11.35
CA VAL A 349 0.36 -3.31 11.87
C VAL A 349 -0.67 -3.91 10.92
N ALA A 350 -0.53 -3.69 9.61
CA ALA A 350 -1.43 -4.26 8.61
C ALA A 350 -1.43 -5.79 8.66
N LEU A 351 -0.25 -6.41 8.72
CA LEU A 351 -0.08 -7.86 8.76
C LEU A 351 -0.53 -8.47 10.09
N ALA A 352 -0.02 -7.96 11.21
CA ALA A 352 -0.19 -8.56 12.53
C ALA A 352 -1.53 -8.22 13.18
N LEU A 353 -2.08 -7.03 12.91
CA LEU A 353 -3.34 -6.56 13.50
C LEU A 353 -4.45 -6.50 12.45
N GLY A 354 -4.18 -5.93 11.28
CA GLY A 354 -5.20 -5.70 10.24
C GLY A 354 -5.83 -6.99 9.73
N ILE A 355 -5.02 -7.94 9.22
CA ILE A 355 -5.53 -9.21 8.68
C ILE A 355 -6.42 -9.97 9.68
N PRO A 356 -5.95 -10.32 10.90
CA PRO A 356 -6.79 -11.07 11.83
C PRO A 356 -8.02 -10.28 12.28
N LEU A 357 -7.92 -8.94 12.41
CA LEU A 357 -9.05 -8.08 12.75
C LEU A 357 -10.17 -8.17 11.71
N PHE A 358 -9.85 -7.99 10.43
CA PHE A 358 -10.87 -7.99 9.37
C PHE A 358 -11.45 -9.38 9.12
N ILE A 359 -10.65 -10.44 9.27
CA ILE A 359 -11.16 -11.82 9.26
C ILE A 359 -12.17 -12.03 10.39
N GLY A 360 -11.81 -11.64 11.63
CA GLY A 360 -12.69 -11.76 12.78
C GLY A 360 -13.99 -10.98 12.61
N LEU A 361 -13.91 -9.75 12.09
CA LEU A 361 -15.09 -8.94 11.79
C LEU A 361 -15.99 -9.60 10.74
N ALA A 362 -15.41 -10.13 9.66
CA ALA A 362 -16.17 -10.82 8.62
C ALA A 362 -16.85 -12.09 9.14
N GLN A 363 -16.19 -12.86 10.00
CA GLN A 363 -16.79 -14.06 10.62
C GLN A 363 -17.96 -13.68 11.54
N VAL A 364 -17.80 -12.66 12.38
CA VAL A 364 -18.86 -12.20 13.30
C VAL A 364 -20.08 -11.66 12.53
N LEU A 365 -19.86 -10.93 11.43
CA LEU A 365 -20.94 -10.39 10.61
C LEU A 365 -21.54 -11.41 9.63
N GLY A 366 -20.80 -12.48 9.33
CA GLY A 366 -21.19 -13.53 8.40
C GLY A 366 -22.00 -14.68 8.99
N GLY A 367 -21.93 -14.88 10.31
CA GLY A 367 -22.58 -15.99 11.00
C GLY A 367 -21.66 -17.18 11.23
#